data_AF-A0A935BDT8-F1
#
_entry.id   AF-A0A935BDT8-F1
#
_cell.length_a   1.000
_cell.length_b   1.000
_cell.length_c   1.000
_cell.angle_alpha   90.00
_cell.angle_beta   90.00
_cell.angle_gamma   90.00
#
_symmetry.space_group_name_H-M   'P 1'
#
loop_
_entity.id
_entity.type
_entity.pdbx_description
1 polymer ?
#
loop_
_entity_poly.entity_id
_entity_poly.type
_entity_poly.pdbx_seq_one_letter_code
_entity_poly.pdbx_strand_id
1 'polypeptide(L)'
;MDYLEQLKQLTAWDVEPTLTEPELEDILATTALEDAAGLAPLNEEWSPTYDLNAAVAQAWLIKAARAAALVDEPTAGTVTSKIFDNCRSMARIYAGKRKMTLGQPI
;
A
#
# COMPACT_ATOMS: atom_id res chain seq x y z
N MET A 1 -4.68 -17.68 1.70
CA MET A 1 -5.10 -16.27 1.85
C MET A 1 -4.59 -15.55 0.63
N ASP A 2 -5.44 -14.89 -0.13
CA ASP A 2 -5.02 -14.15 -1.32
C ASP A 2 -4.64 -12.72 -0.91
N TYR A 3 -3.34 -12.43 -0.88
CA TYR A 3 -2.82 -11.13 -0.46
C TYR A 3 -3.00 -10.05 -1.53
N LEU A 4 -2.96 -10.43 -2.81
CA LEU A 4 -3.12 -9.51 -3.93
C LEU A 4 -4.55 -8.97 -3.99
N GLU A 5 -5.54 -9.86 -3.88
CA GLU A 5 -6.95 -9.45 -3.87
C GLU A 5 -7.30 -8.58 -2.66
N GLN A 6 -6.71 -8.86 -1.50
CA GLN A 6 -6.88 -7.98 -0.33
C GLN A 6 -6.22 -6.62 -0.54
N LEU A 7 -5.02 -6.58 -1.12
CA LEU A 7 -4.35 -5.31 -1.40
C LEU A 7 -5.17 -4.47 -2.39
N LYS A 8 -5.71 -5.09 -3.46
CA LYS A 8 -6.65 -4.45 -4.40
C LYS A 8 -7.85 -3.85 -3.69
N GLN A 9 -8.50 -4.62 -2.83
CA GLN A 9 -9.68 -4.17 -2.09
C GLN A 9 -9.38 -2.99 -1.15
N LEU A 10 -8.26 -3.03 -0.42
CA LEU A 10 -7.91 -2.02 0.58
C LEU A 10 -7.37 -0.71 -0.01
N THR A 11 -7.03 -0.71 -1.30
CA THR A 11 -6.41 0.44 -1.99
C THR A 11 -7.32 1.08 -3.03
N ALA A 12 -8.52 0.54 -3.23
CA ALA A 12 -9.43 0.94 -4.31
C ALA A 12 -8.65 1.06 -5.63
N TRP A 13 -7.92 0.01 -5.97
CA TRP A 13 -6.90 0.01 -7.03
C TRP A 13 -7.44 0.46 -8.39
N ASP A 14 -8.72 0.21 -8.67
CA ASP A 14 -9.43 0.54 -9.91
C ASP A 14 -10.08 1.93 -9.90
N VAL A 15 -9.97 2.68 -8.81
CA VAL A 15 -10.49 4.05 -8.69
C VAL A 15 -9.35 5.05 -8.84
N GLU A 16 -9.55 6.09 -9.66
CA GLU A 16 -8.56 7.13 -9.88
C GLU A 16 -8.07 7.79 -8.57
N PRO A 17 -6.74 7.92 -8.35
CA PRO A 17 -5.65 7.46 -9.23
C PRO A 17 -5.54 5.94 -9.25
N THR A 18 -5.63 5.33 -10.42
CA THR A 18 -5.62 3.86 -10.54
C THR A 18 -4.25 3.29 -10.23
N LEU A 19 -4.18 2.01 -9.85
CA LEU A 19 -2.98 1.18 -9.73
C LEU A 19 -3.15 -0.01 -10.68
N THR A 20 -2.05 -0.57 -11.17
CA THR A 20 -2.10 -1.80 -11.97
C THR A 20 -1.79 -3.02 -11.11
N GLU A 21 -2.21 -4.19 -11.57
CA GLU A 21 -1.92 -5.44 -10.86
C GLU A 21 -0.41 -5.70 -10.70
N PRO A 22 0.45 -5.53 -11.73
CA PRO A 22 1.90 -5.66 -11.57
C PRO A 22 2.48 -4.71 -10.50
N GLU A 23 1.97 -3.48 -10.39
CA GLU A 23 2.42 -2.55 -9.34
C GLU A 23 2.08 -3.05 -7.95
N LEU A 24 0.90 -3.66 -7.79
CA LEU A 24 0.48 -4.23 -6.51
C LEU A 24 1.31 -5.47 -6.15
N GLU A 25 1.65 -6.30 -7.13
CA GLU A 25 2.56 -7.44 -6.96
C GLU A 25 3.96 -6.98 -6.54
N ASP A 26 4.51 -5.95 -7.20
CA ASP A 26 5.80 -5.37 -6.83
C ASP A 26 5.78 -4.82 -5.40
N ILE A 27 4.72 -4.10 -5.03
CA ILE A 27 4.55 -3.57 -3.66
C ILE A 27 4.49 -4.72 -2.65
N LEU A 28 3.73 -5.78 -2.93
CA LEU A 28 3.69 -6.97 -2.06
C LEU A 28 5.08 -7.60 -1.92
N ALA A 29 5.79 -7.81 -3.03
CA ALA A 29 7.13 -8.37 -2.99
C ALA A 29 8.08 -7.54 -2.11
N THR A 30 8.00 -6.20 -2.14
CA THR A 30 8.82 -5.33 -1.28
C THR A 30 8.45 -5.37 0.21
N THR A 31 7.30 -5.95 0.55
CA THR A 31 6.77 -6.04 1.92
C THR A 31 6.69 -7.48 2.42
N ALA A 32 7.42 -8.39 1.77
CA ALA A 32 7.56 -9.77 2.21
C ALA A 32 8.24 -9.85 3.60
N LEU A 33 7.72 -10.74 4.44
CA LEU A 33 8.20 -11.00 5.80
C LEU A 33 8.65 -12.46 5.92
N GLU A 34 9.38 -12.75 7.00
CA GLU A 34 9.57 -14.14 7.42
C GLU A 34 8.21 -14.80 7.69
N ASP A 35 8.09 -16.06 7.30
CA ASP A 35 6.88 -16.84 7.57
C ASP A 35 6.84 -17.36 9.02
N ALA A 36 5.80 -18.13 9.36
CA ALA A 36 5.64 -18.71 10.69
C ALA A 36 6.74 -19.73 11.07
N ALA A 37 7.50 -20.23 10.11
CA ALA A 37 8.66 -21.10 10.33
C ALA A 37 9.98 -20.32 10.43
N GLY A 38 9.94 -18.98 10.34
CA GLY A 38 11.11 -18.11 10.36
C GLY A 38 11.90 -18.15 9.05
N LEU A 39 11.28 -18.61 7.96
CA LEU A 39 11.94 -18.66 6.66
C LEU A 39 11.81 -17.30 5.98
N ALA A 40 12.91 -16.79 5.43
CA ALA A 40 12.91 -15.55 4.67
C ALA A 40 12.40 -15.78 3.22
N PRO A 41 11.92 -14.75 2.51
CA PRO A 41 11.36 -14.87 1.15
C PRO A 41 12.29 -15.47 0.08
N LEU A 42 13.60 -15.48 0.33
CA LEU A 42 14.58 -16.11 -0.57
C LEU A 42 14.71 -17.62 -0.35
N ASN A 43 14.08 -18.18 0.69
CA ASN A 43 14.07 -19.61 0.96
C ASN A 43 13.00 -20.30 0.09
N GLU A 44 13.33 -21.44 -0.51
CA GLU A 44 12.43 -22.18 -1.39
C GLU A 44 11.20 -22.76 -0.67
N GLU A 45 11.30 -23.02 0.63
CA GLU A 45 10.21 -23.52 1.47
C GLU A 45 9.37 -22.39 2.09
N TRP A 46 9.71 -21.13 1.80
CA TRP A 46 9.00 -19.98 2.34
C TRP A 46 7.54 -19.98 1.92
N SER A 47 6.67 -19.83 2.92
CA SER A 47 5.25 -19.62 2.71
C SER A 47 4.95 -18.13 2.53
N PRO A 48 4.34 -17.69 1.41
CA PRO A 48 4.09 -16.28 1.12
C PRO A 48 3.41 -15.55 2.28
N THR A 49 4.17 -14.65 2.91
CA THR A 49 3.77 -13.90 4.11
C THR A 49 4.19 -12.45 3.93
N TYR A 50 3.23 -11.53 4.03
CA TYR A 50 3.45 -10.12 3.68
C TYR A 50 2.93 -9.18 4.76
N ASP A 51 3.60 -8.04 4.94
CA ASP A 51 3.09 -6.93 5.72
C ASP A 51 2.04 -6.16 4.92
N LEU A 52 0.79 -6.64 4.98
CA LEU A 52 -0.30 -6.05 4.21
C LEU A 52 -0.55 -4.58 4.57
N ASN A 53 -0.33 -4.17 5.83
CA ASN A 53 -0.48 -2.78 6.22
C ASN A 53 0.61 -1.89 5.61
N ALA A 54 1.85 -2.38 5.53
CA ALA A 54 2.92 -1.69 4.82
C ALA A 54 2.61 -1.57 3.32
N ALA A 55 2.15 -2.66 2.70
CA ALA A 55 1.82 -2.70 1.28
C ALA A 55 0.72 -1.68 0.93
N VAL A 56 -0.37 -1.68 1.72
CA VAL A 56 -1.47 -0.73 1.53
C VAL A 56 -1.00 0.71 1.72
N ALA A 57 -0.16 0.98 2.73
CA ALA A 57 0.38 2.32 2.95
C ALA A 57 1.21 2.82 1.74
N GLN A 58 2.04 1.96 1.17
CA GLN A 58 2.86 2.27 -0.01
C GLN A 58 2.00 2.50 -1.26
N ALA A 59 1.00 1.66 -1.50
CA ALA A 59 0.04 1.82 -2.60
C ALA A 59 -0.68 3.18 -2.53
N TRP A 60 -1.16 3.57 -1.34
CA TRP A 60 -1.78 4.88 -1.16
C TRP A 60 -0.80 6.06 -1.35
N LEU A 61 0.49 5.88 -1.04
CA LEU A 61 1.50 6.91 -1.35
C LEU A 61 1.75 7.06 -2.85
N ILE A 62 1.75 5.96 -3.60
CA ILE A 62 1.87 6.02 -5.07
C ILE A 62 0.67 6.77 -5.67
N LYS A 63 -0.56 6.47 -5.20
CA LYS A 63 -1.75 7.23 -5.61
C LYS A 63 -1.63 8.71 -5.24
N ALA A 64 -1.12 9.05 -4.06
CA ALA A 64 -0.86 10.43 -3.69
C ALA A 64 0.16 11.10 -4.64
N ALA A 65 1.25 10.41 -5.00
CA ALA A 65 2.23 10.94 -5.94
C ALA A 65 1.62 11.22 -7.32
N ARG A 66 0.76 10.33 -7.82
CA ARG A 66 -0.01 10.53 -9.07
C ARG A 66 -0.93 11.74 -8.97
N ALA A 67 -1.68 11.87 -7.88
CA ALA A 67 -2.56 13.01 -7.67
C ALA A 67 -1.77 14.33 -7.59
N ALA A 68 -0.61 14.35 -6.93
CA ALA A 68 0.23 15.53 -6.81
C ALA A 68 0.74 16.01 -8.18
N ALA A 69 1.10 15.09 -9.07
CA ALA A 69 1.54 15.43 -10.43
C ALA A 69 0.48 16.15 -11.27
N LEU A 70 -0.80 16.06 -10.88
CA LEU A 70 -1.91 16.74 -11.55
C LEU A 70 -2.21 18.14 -10.97
N VAL A 71 -1.68 18.50 -9.80
CA VAL A 71 -2.02 19.75 -9.09
C VAL A 71 -1.31 20.98 -9.65
N ASP A 72 -0.21 20.82 -10.39
CA ASP A 72 0.56 21.94 -10.97
C ASP A 72 -0.08 22.57 -12.22
N GLU A 73 -1.17 22.00 -12.74
CA GLU A 73 -1.95 22.66 -13.80
C GLU A 73 -2.88 23.73 -13.20
N PRO A 74 -2.85 24.99 -13.67
CA PRO A 74 -3.71 26.08 -13.16
C PRO A 74 -5.22 25.75 -13.17
N THR A 75 -5.62 24.78 -14.00
CA THR A 75 -6.99 24.29 -14.18
C THR A 75 -7.34 23.07 -13.30
N ALA A 76 -6.38 22.47 -12.61
CA ALA A 76 -6.58 21.23 -11.84
C ALA A 76 -7.57 21.37 -10.68
N GLY A 77 -7.74 22.60 -10.17
CA GLY A 77 -8.79 22.96 -9.21
C GLY A 77 -8.72 22.24 -7.85
N THR A 78 -9.75 22.46 -7.02
CA THR A 78 -9.84 21.95 -5.63
C THR A 78 -10.05 20.43 -5.52
N VAL A 79 -10.38 19.76 -6.63
CA VAL A 79 -10.73 18.33 -6.61
C VAL A 79 -9.47 17.46 -6.51
N THR A 80 -8.41 17.79 -7.25
CA THR A 80 -7.13 17.07 -7.21
C THR A 80 -6.45 17.17 -5.84
N SER A 81 -6.54 18.34 -5.18
CA SER A 81 -5.99 18.51 -3.83
C SER A 81 -6.69 17.63 -2.78
N LYS A 82 -8.02 17.46 -2.86
CA LYS A 82 -8.76 16.55 -1.97
C LYS A 82 -8.38 15.09 -2.18
N ILE A 83 -8.15 14.67 -3.43
CA ILE A 83 -7.70 13.32 -3.76
C ILE A 83 -6.31 13.06 -3.17
N PHE A 84 -5.38 14.00 -3.34
CA PHE A 84 -4.05 13.94 -2.75
C PHE A 84 -4.11 13.81 -1.21
N ASP A 85 -4.88 14.67 -0.55
CA ASP A 85 -5.03 14.65 0.91
C ASP A 85 -5.65 13.35 1.41
N ASN A 86 -6.66 12.84 0.70
CA ASN A 86 -7.27 11.55 1.01
C ASN A 86 -6.23 10.42 0.92
N CYS A 87 -5.50 10.33 -0.20
CA CYS A 87 -4.48 9.30 -0.40
C CYS A 87 -3.40 9.35 0.70
N ARG A 88 -2.93 10.55 1.07
CA ARG A 88 -1.98 10.73 2.17
C ARG A 88 -2.54 10.33 3.54
N SER A 89 -3.82 10.62 3.79
CA SER A 89 -4.48 10.23 5.03
C SER A 89 -4.56 8.71 5.13
N MET A 90 -4.99 8.03 4.07
CA MET A 90 -5.06 6.58 3.99
C MET A 90 -3.69 5.93 4.21
N ALA A 91 -2.65 6.43 3.53
CA ALA A 91 -1.28 5.97 3.74
C ALA A 91 -0.85 6.06 5.21
N ARG A 92 -1.16 7.18 5.89
CA ARG A 92 -0.84 7.38 7.31
C ARG A 92 -1.59 6.39 8.21
N ILE A 93 -2.87 6.15 7.95
CA ILE A 93 -3.68 5.22 8.75
C ILE A 93 -3.07 3.81 8.71
N TYR A 94 -2.74 3.30 7.54
CA TYR A 94 -2.19 1.94 7.41
C TYR A 94 -0.74 1.85 7.92
N ALA A 95 0.08 2.88 7.72
CA ALA A 95 1.40 2.96 8.35
C ALA A 95 1.32 2.96 9.89
N GLY A 96 0.28 3.59 10.46
CA GLY A 96 0.00 3.55 11.90
C GLY A 96 -0.40 2.16 12.40
N LYS A 97 -1.22 1.43 11.63
CA LYS A 97 -1.61 0.04 11.96
C LYS A 97 -0.42 -0.91 11.99
N ARG A 98 0.53 -0.77 11.06
CA ARG A 98 1.79 -1.54 11.06
C ARG A 98 2.55 -1.43 12.39
N LYS A 99 2.66 -0.21 12.94
CA LYS A 99 3.35 0.03 14.22
C LYS A 99 2.68 -0.68 15.40
N MET A 100 1.36 -0.89 15.34
CA MET A 100 0.62 -1.65 16.35
C MET A 100 0.78 -3.17 16.17
N THR A 101 0.92 -3.64 14.93
CA THR A 101 1.12 -5.08 14.64
C THR A 101 2.54 -5.55 14.97
N LEU A 102 3.56 -4.69 14.80
CA LEU A 102 4.96 -5.00 15.13
C LEU A 102 5.34 -4.71 16.60
N GLY A 103 4.42 -4.14 17.40
CA GLY A 103 4.66 -3.81 18.80
C GLY A 103 3.78 -4.62 19.74
N GLN A 104 4.37 -5.57 20.47
CA GLN A 104 3.76 -6.23 21.63
C GLN A 104 4.55 -5.85 22.90
N PRO A 105 3.92 -5.79 24.09
CA PRO A 105 2.86 -4.90 24.59
C PRO A 105 3.44 -3.75 25.47
N ILE A 106 2.55 -2.94 26.08
CA ILE A 106 2.86 -2.02 27.20
C ILE A 106 3.44 -2.72 28.42
#